data_AF-A0A7K9E266-F1
#
_entry.id   AF-A0A7K9E266-F1
#
_cell.length_a   1.000
_cell.length_b   1.000
_cell.length_c   1.000
_cell.angle_alpha   90.00
_cell.angle_beta   90.00
_cell.angle_gamma   90.00
#
_symmetry.space_group_name_H-M   'P 1'
#
loop_
_entity.id
_entity.type
_entity.pdbx_description
1 polymer ?
#
loop_
_entity_poly.entity_id
_entity_poly.type
_entity_poly.pdbx_seq_one_letter_code
_entity_poly.pdbx_strand_id
1 'polypeptide(L)'
;HPHSHPRHPRARTMLPLLLLLLATAHGLEKLDYKPQLASPDLGGLKTISTFVLEQPRCHFKSYPNADIWLVVATSKAVPNFNNSVGPGTPERAFQRFPTNASAYMTLNTTFLNYPCTKPSGEITVLRVGSETSCAKDMARPTCNGPLPGPGPYRVKFLALEGSEPVAETYWSDAITLKTAQQPSSIPTTGSRHGPGMIALTTILSILFAILLAGLVAMLVFWGSDACGGSSTFTKPEAVSVRRYNTHHVYDQPAARL
;
A
#
# COMPACT_ATOMS: atom_id res chain seq x y z
N HIS A 1 4.41 -98.79 -32.38
CA HIS A 1 3.74 -97.48 -32.27
C HIS A 1 4.20 -96.78 -31.00
N PRO A 2 4.91 -95.65 -31.07
CA PRO A 2 5.26 -94.87 -29.89
C PRO A 2 4.22 -93.76 -29.65
N HIS A 3 3.79 -93.60 -28.40
CA HIS A 3 2.97 -92.47 -27.96
C HIS A 3 3.84 -91.22 -27.79
N SER A 4 3.46 -90.17 -28.50
CA SER A 4 4.09 -88.86 -28.54
C SER A 4 3.72 -88.02 -27.32
N HIS A 5 4.72 -87.61 -26.54
CA HIS A 5 4.62 -86.52 -25.57
C HIS A 5 4.45 -85.17 -26.30
N PRO A 6 3.53 -84.28 -25.88
CA PRO A 6 3.53 -82.92 -26.37
C PRO A 6 4.59 -82.10 -25.62
N ARG A 7 5.57 -81.58 -26.38
CA ARG A 7 6.49 -80.54 -25.95
C ARG A 7 5.71 -79.25 -25.73
N HIS A 8 5.86 -78.60 -24.57
CA HIS A 8 5.50 -77.20 -24.37
C HIS A 8 6.48 -76.29 -25.12
N PRO A 9 6.00 -75.32 -25.93
CA PRO A 9 6.87 -74.22 -26.33
C PRO A 9 6.09 -72.90 -26.33
N ARG A 10 6.06 -72.18 -25.19
CA ARG A 10 5.91 -70.71 -25.22
C ARG A 10 6.11 -70.10 -23.85
N ALA A 11 7.36 -69.97 -23.46
CA ALA A 11 7.78 -69.10 -22.36
C ALA A 11 8.98 -68.24 -22.81
N ARG A 12 8.88 -67.58 -23.97
CA ARG A 12 9.97 -66.72 -24.47
C ARG A 12 9.56 -65.41 -25.14
N THR A 13 8.30 -65.01 -25.08
CA THR A 13 7.83 -63.74 -25.71
C THR A 13 7.11 -62.78 -24.76
N MET A 14 7.15 -63.01 -23.44
CA MET A 14 6.52 -62.11 -22.45
C MET A 14 7.49 -61.16 -21.74
N LEU A 15 8.78 -61.21 -22.03
CA LEU A 15 9.77 -60.32 -21.40
C LEU A 15 9.92 -58.95 -22.08
N PRO A 16 9.87 -58.80 -23.43
CA PRO A 16 10.07 -57.48 -24.05
C PRO A 16 8.82 -56.59 -23.97
N LEU A 17 7.63 -57.16 -23.79
CA LEU A 17 6.38 -56.39 -23.64
C LEU A 17 6.24 -55.77 -22.24
N LEU A 18 6.82 -56.40 -21.21
CA LEU A 18 6.80 -55.89 -19.84
C LEU A 18 7.73 -54.68 -19.65
N LEU A 19 8.76 -54.55 -20.49
CA LEU A 19 9.70 -53.41 -20.49
C LEU A 19 9.13 -52.16 -21.18
N LEU A 20 8.15 -52.29 -22.08
CA LEU A 20 7.46 -51.15 -22.71
C LEU A 20 6.34 -50.54 -21.85
N LEU A 21 5.99 -51.18 -20.72
CA LEU A 21 4.95 -50.71 -19.79
C LEU A 21 5.52 -49.97 -18.56
N LEU A 22 6.83 -49.71 -18.52
CA LEU A 22 7.39 -48.67 -17.68
C LEU A 22 7.03 -47.31 -18.27
N ALA A 23 5.72 -47.01 -18.32
CA ALA A 23 5.27 -45.64 -18.27
C ALA A 23 5.97 -45.04 -17.04
N THR A 24 6.84 -44.07 -17.26
CA THR A 24 7.50 -43.34 -16.19
C THR A 24 6.39 -42.66 -15.40
N ALA A 25 5.95 -43.32 -14.33
CA ALA A 25 5.19 -42.66 -13.29
C ALA A 25 6.16 -41.69 -12.64
N HIS A 26 6.33 -40.52 -13.26
CA HIS A 26 6.98 -39.39 -12.63
C HIS A 26 6.07 -38.97 -11.48
N GLY A 27 6.32 -39.53 -10.30
CA GLY A 27 5.68 -39.09 -9.08
C GLY A 27 6.00 -37.62 -8.86
N LEU A 28 5.05 -36.90 -8.24
CA LEU A 28 5.24 -35.50 -7.88
C LEU A 28 6.49 -35.34 -7.00
N GLU A 29 7.53 -34.68 -7.52
CA GLU A 29 8.76 -34.46 -6.76
C GLU A 29 8.57 -33.36 -5.72
N LYS A 30 9.09 -33.59 -4.51
CA LYS A 30 9.07 -32.59 -3.45
C LYS A 30 10.44 -31.92 -3.33
N LEU A 31 10.50 -30.65 -3.72
CA LEU A 31 11.71 -29.83 -3.70
C LEU A 31 12.05 -29.42 -2.28
N ASP A 32 13.35 -29.45 -1.96
CA ASP A 32 13.88 -28.94 -0.69
C ASP A 32 13.93 -27.41 -0.67
N TYR A 33 12.75 -26.81 -0.67
CA TYR A 33 12.53 -25.37 -0.58
C TYR A 33 11.25 -25.10 0.18
N LYS A 34 11.30 -24.10 1.06
CA LYS A 34 10.15 -23.61 1.80
C LYS A 34 10.01 -22.12 1.51
N PRO A 35 8.88 -21.66 0.93
CA PRO A 35 8.68 -20.23 0.70
C PRO A 35 8.69 -19.45 2.01
N GLN A 36 9.35 -18.30 2.00
CA GLN A 36 9.48 -17.41 3.16
C GLN A 36 9.09 -15.99 2.78
N LEU A 37 8.73 -15.21 3.80
CA LEU A 37 8.57 -13.77 3.65
C LEU A 37 9.92 -13.16 3.25
N ALA A 38 9.89 -12.10 2.44
CA ALA A 38 11.08 -11.34 2.09
C ALA A 38 11.72 -10.68 3.35
N SER A 39 12.90 -10.08 3.15
CA SER A 39 13.66 -9.43 4.23
C SER A 39 12.78 -8.58 5.16
N PRO A 40 12.95 -8.70 6.50
CA PRO A 40 12.18 -7.94 7.48
C PRO A 40 12.38 -6.43 7.37
N ASP A 41 13.49 -5.98 6.78
CA ASP A 41 13.81 -4.56 6.58
C ASP A 41 12.93 -3.92 5.49
N LEU A 42 12.25 -4.74 4.67
CA LEU A 42 11.40 -4.25 3.60
C LEU A 42 10.08 -3.69 4.16
N GLY A 43 9.89 -2.39 3.99
CA GLY A 43 8.61 -1.73 4.25
C GLY A 43 7.45 -2.40 3.49
N GLY A 44 6.31 -2.57 4.16
CA GLY A 44 5.14 -3.17 3.52
C GLY A 44 5.28 -4.67 3.23
N LEU A 45 6.14 -5.38 3.97
CA LEU A 45 6.26 -6.84 3.96
C LEU A 45 4.90 -7.55 4.11
N LYS A 46 4.04 -7.00 4.98
CA LYS A 46 2.64 -7.38 5.15
C LYS A 46 1.78 -6.13 5.28
N THR A 47 0.71 -6.07 4.53
CA THR A 47 -0.34 -5.04 4.64
C THR A 47 -1.63 -5.69 5.15
N ILE A 48 -2.77 -5.02 4.98
CA ILE A 48 -4.09 -5.59 5.29
C ILE A 48 -4.55 -6.64 4.28
N SER A 49 -3.98 -6.64 3.08
CA SER A 49 -4.44 -7.44 1.94
C SER A 49 -3.30 -8.02 1.09
N THR A 50 -2.04 -7.75 1.44
CA THR A 50 -0.88 -8.24 0.70
C THR A 50 0.22 -8.73 1.63
N PHE A 51 1.06 -9.61 1.12
CA PHE A 51 2.33 -9.94 1.72
C PHE A 51 3.40 -10.12 0.64
N VAL A 52 4.66 -10.12 1.04
CA VAL A 52 5.80 -10.18 0.13
C VAL A 52 6.67 -11.40 0.46
N LEU A 53 6.90 -12.23 -0.55
CA LEU A 53 7.73 -13.43 -0.49
C LEU A 53 9.09 -13.20 -1.15
N GLU A 54 10.06 -14.01 -0.76
CA GLU A 54 11.24 -14.24 -1.59
C GLU A 54 10.87 -14.92 -2.91
N GLN A 55 11.62 -14.62 -3.97
CA GLN A 55 11.49 -15.30 -5.25
C GLN A 55 12.09 -16.71 -5.16
N PRO A 56 11.48 -17.75 -5.75
CA PRO A 56 11.99 -19.13 -5.71
C PRO A 56 13.15 -19.34 -6.70
N ARG A 57 14.20 -18.53 -6.56
CA ARG A 57 15.38 -18.56 -7.43
C ARG A 57 16.09 -19.90 -7.33
N CYS A 58 16.61 -20.40 -8.45
CA CYS A 58 17.31 -21.69 -8.58
C CYS A 58 16.51 -22.98 -8.35
N HIS A 59 15.35 -22.95 -7.71
CA HIS A 59 14.70 -24.18 -7.25
C HIS A 59 14.02 -24.99 -8.38
N PHE A 60 13.69 -24.36 -9.50
CA PHE A 60 12.93 -24.99 -10.59
C PHE A 60 13.74 -25.24 -11.87
N LYS A 61 15.08 -25.17 -11.82
CA LYS A 61 15.93 -25.34 -13.02
C LYS A 61 15.78 -26.70 -13.70
N SER A 62 15.50 -27.76 -12.94
CA SER A 62 15.28 -29.11 -13.46
C SER A 62 13.94 -29.29 -14.17
N TYR A 63 13.09 -28.25 -14.19
CA TYR A 63 11.74 -28.26 -14.76
C TYR A 63 11.61 -27.18 -15.85
N PRO A 64 12.37 -27.27 -16.95
CA PRO A 64 12.47 -26.19 -17.93
C PRO A 64 11.18 -25.92 -18.71
N ASN A 65 10.30 -26.92 -18.80
CA ASN A 65 9.04 -26.86 -19.53
C ASN A 65 7.83 -26.57 -18.62
N ALA A 66 8.04 -26.46 -17.31
CA ALA A 66 6.95 -26.33 -16.35
C ALA A 66 6.58 -24.86 -16.11
N ASP A 67 5.27 -24.63 -16.03
CA ASP A 67 4.69 -23.42 -15.47
C ASP A 67 4.72 -23.51 -13.94
N ILE A 68 5.29 -22.50 -13.31
CA ILE A 68 5.41 -22.39 -11.85
C ILE A 68 4.25 -21.54 -11.36
N TRP A 69 3.44 -22.11 -10.48
CA TRP A 69 2.29 -21.45 -9.87
C TRP A 69 2.50 -21.26 -8.39
N LEU A 70 2.08 -20.11 -7.88
CA LEU A 70 1.95 -19.90 -6.43
C LEU A 70 0.57 -20.37 -5.98
N VAL A 71 0.54 -21.37 -5.10
CA VAL A 71 -0.67 -21.75 -4.37
C VAL A 71 -0.77 -20.87 -3.13
N VAL A 72 -1.92 -20.21 -2.95
CA VAL A 72 -2.26 -19.46 -1.73
C VAL A 72 -3.47 -20.12 -1.08
N ALA A 73 -3.28 -20.65 0.11
CA ALA A 73 -4.28 -21.41 0.83
C ALA A 73 -4.55 -20.81 2.22
N THR A 74 -5.75 -21.03 2.73
CA THR A 74 -5.96 -20.88 4.18
C THR A 74 -5.17 -21.97 4.93
N SER A 75 -4.65 -21.67 6.11
CA SER A 75 -3.87 -22.66 6.88
C SER A 75 -4.66 -23.94 7.18
N LYS A 76 -6.00 -23.84 7.29
CA LYS A 76 -6.92 -24.97 7.51
C LYS A 76 -7.03 -25.91 6.31
N ALA A 77 -6.76 -25.42 5.10
CA ALA A 77 -6.91 -26.19 3.87
C ALA A 77 -5.70 -27.08 3.56
N VAL A 78 -4.54 -26.76 4.15
CA VAL A 78 -3.24 -27.40 3.86
C VAL A 78 -3.26 -28.94 3.98
N PRO A 79 -3.84 -29.56 5.03
CA PRO A 79 -3.81 -31.02 5.17
C PRO A 79 -4.55 -31.77 4.05
N ASN A 80 -5.55 -31.14 3.44
CA ASN A 80 -6.44 -31.75 2.45
C ASN A 80 -6.25 -31.13 1.05
N PHE A 81 -5.12 -30.45 0.83
CA PHE A 81 -4.87 -29.79 -0.46
C PHE A 81 -4.57 -30.82 -1.55
N ASN A 82 -5.38 -30.82 -2.61
CA ASN A 82 -5.18 -31.68 -3.77
C ASN A 82 -4.36 -30.96 -4.86
N ASN A 83 -3.19 -31.50 -5.22
CA ASN A 83 -2.32 -30.98 -6.27
C ASN A 83 -2.82 -31.24 -7.70
N SER A 84 -3.74 -32.19 -7.89
CA SER A 84 -4.30 -32.52 -9.21
C SER A 84 -5.35 -31.52 -9.70
N VAL A 85 -5.78 -30.59 -8.84
CA VAL A 85 -6.74 -29.55 -9.23
C VAL A 85 -5.96 -28.35 -9.78
N GLY A 86 -6.10 -28.14 -11.08
CA GLY A 86 -5.35 -27.13 -11.83
C GLY A 86 -5.75 -25.67 -11.54
N PRO A 87 -4.92 -24.72 -11.99
CA PRO A 87 -5.18 -23.29 -11.84
C PRO A 87 -6.43 -22.86 -12.62
N GLY A 88 -7.16 -21.89 -12.08
CA GLY A 88 -8.32 -21.29 -12.77
C GLY A 88 -9.62 -22.11 -12.73
N THR A 89 -9.60 -23.34 -12.20
CA THR A 89 -10.84 -24.08 -11.94
C THR A 89 -11.66 -23.39 -10.84
N PRO A 90 -12.96 -23.69 -10.72
CA PRO A 90 -13.78 -23.08 -9.68
C PRO A 90 -13.29 -23.35 -8.24
N GLU A 91 -12.56 -24.43 -8.00
CA GLU A 91 -11.94 -24.79 -6.72
C GLU A 91 -10.57 -24.12 -6.50
N ARG A 92 -10.02 -23.43 -7.51
CA ARG A 92 -8.72 -22.72 -7.50
C ARG A 92 -8.82 -21.27 -7.95
N ALA A 93 -10.03 -20.74 -8.10
CA ALA A 93 -10.28 -19.37 -8.53
C ALA A 93 -10.21 -18.38 -7.37
N PHE A 94 -9.53 -17.26 -7.57
CA PHE A 94 -9.38 -16.19 -6.57
C PHE A 94 -10.73 -15.65 -6.08
N GLN A 95 -11.70 -15.42 -6.97
CA GLN A 95 -12.99 -14.80 -6.65
C GLN A 95 -13.85 -15.66 -5.72
N ARG A 96 -13.51 -16.95 -5.58
CA ARG A 96 -14.18 -17.88 -4.66
C ARG A 96 -13.41 -18.07 -3.36
N PHE A 97 -12.19 -17.55 -3.28
CA PHE A 97 -11.35 -17.63 -2.09
C PHE A 97 -11.75 -16.57 -1.05
N PRO A 98 -11.84 -16.92 0.25
CA PRO A 98 -11.55 -18.21 0.87
C PRO A 98 -12.81 -19.05 1.14
N THR A 99 -13.99 -18.55 0.78
CA THR A 99 -15.29 -19.06 1.23
C THR A 99 -15.71 -20.31 0.49
N ASN A 100 -15.66 -20.28 -0.85
CA ASN A 100 -16.10 -21.37 -1.71
C ASN A 100 -14.91 -22.14 -2.31
N ALA A 101 -13.72 -21.54 -2.30
CA ALA A 101 -12.45 -22.17 -2.61
C ALA A 101 -11.50 -21.98 -1.43
N SER A 102 -10.94 -23.07 -0.92
CA SER A 102 -10.06 -23.03 0.27
C SER A 102 -8.62 -22.62 -0.05
N ALA A 103 -8.30 -22.55 -1.35
CA ALA A 103 -7.05 -22.07 -1.94
C ALA A 103 -7.30 -21.53 -3.35
N TYR A 104 -6.39 -20.67 -3.84
CA TYR A 104 -6.35 -20.24 -5.24
C TYR A 104 -4.92 -20.33 -5.77
N MET A 105 -4.77 -20.27 -7.09
CA MET A 105 -3.47 -20.30 -7.76
C MET A 105 -3.25 -19.03 -8.58
N THR A 106 -2.06 -18.48 -8.48
CA THR A 106 -1.70 -17.21 -9.12
C THR A 106 -0.22 -17.12 -9.45
N LEU A 107 0.21 -15.98 -10.01
CA LEU A 107 1.59 -15.67 -10.37
C LEU A 107 2.23 -16.75 -11.27
N ASN A 108 1.52 -17.13 -12.35
CA ASN A 108 2.07 -18.02 -13.37
C ASN A 108 3.36 -17.42 -13.94
N THR A 109 4.40 -18.23 -14.00
CA THR A 109 5.74 -17.83 -14.42
C THR A 109 6.55 -19.07 -14.79
N THR A 110 7.76 -18.88 -15.30
CA THR A 110 8.70 -19.97 -15.56
C THR A 110 9.99 -19.73 -14.79
N PHE A 111 10.86 -20.75 -14.70
CA PHE A 111 12.12 -20.66 -13.97
C PHE A 111 13.04 -19.55 -14.51
N LEU A 112 12.89 -19.16 -15.78
CA LEU A 112 13.67 -18.10 -16.43
C LEU A 112 13.47 -16.73 -15.76
N ASN A 113 12.30 -16.48 -15.17
CA ASN A 113 12.02 -15.24 -14.44
C ASN A 113 12.66 -15.19 -13.05
N TYR A 114 13.24 -16.31 -12.57
CA TYR A 114 13.91 -16.41 -11.27
C TYR A 114 15.33 -16.95 -11.42
N PRO A 115 16.23 -16.21 -12.12
CA PRO A 115 17.61 -16.63 -12.26
C PRO A 115 18.28 -16.75 -10.89
N CYS A 116 19.28 -17.63 -10.80
CA CYS A 116 19.96 -17.88 -9.53
C CYS A 116 20.60 -16.63 -8.95
N THR A 117 21.31 -15.89 -9.80
CA THR A 117 21.97 -14.68 -9.39
C THR A 117 20.92 -13.62 -9.12
N LYS A 118 20.91 -13.10 -7.89
CA LYS A 118 20.12 -11.93 -7.54
C LYS A 118 20.83 -10.69 -8.13
N PRO A 119 20.13 -9.84 -8.91
CA PRO A 119 20.68 -8.57 -9.36
C PRO A 119 21.09 -7.70 -8.16
N SER A 120 22.28 -7.10 -8.23
CA SER A 120 22.78 -6.23 -7.16
C SER A 120 22.00 -4.92 -7.13
N GLY A 121 21.62 -4.45 -5.94
CA GLY A 121 20.91 -3.18 -5.76
C GLY A 121 19.42 -3.19 -6.10
N GLU A 122 18.87 -4.30 -6.63
CA GLU A 122 17.45 -4.40 -6.96
C GLU A 122 16.62 -5.10 -5.87
N ILE A 123 15.41 -4.59 -5.63
CA ILE A 123 14.43 -5.22 -4.75
C ILE A 123 13.67 -6.27 -5.56
N THR A 124 14.12 -7.53 -5.47
CA THR A 124 13.51 -8.65 -6.19
C THR A 124 12.64 -9.49 -5.25
N VAL A 125 11.33 -9.35 -5.36
CA VAL A 125 10.36 -10.00 -4.46
C VAL A 125 9.10 -10.43 -5.21
N LEU A 126 8.28 -11.28 -4.57
CA LEU A 126 6.94 -11.63 -5.05
C LEU A 126 5.89 -11.06 -4.12
N ARG A 127 5.17 -10.04 -4.59
CA ARG A 127 4.03 -9.49 -3.84
C ARG A 127 2.77 -10.28 -4.16
N VAL A 128 2.19 -10.89 -3.14
CA VAL A 128 0.88 -11.57 -3.22
C VAL A 128 -0.22 -10.56 -2.90
N GLY A 129 -1.25 -10.53 -3.73
CA GLY A 129 -2.42 -9.68 -3.60
C GLY A 129 -2.31 -8.29 -4.23
N SER A 130 -1.41 -8.09 -5.20
CA SER A 130 -1.15 -6.77 -5.80
C SER A 130 -2.16 -6.34 -6.87
N GLU A 131 -2.97 -7.24 -7.41
CA GLU A 131 -3.85 -6.94 -8.54
C GLU A 131 -5.26 -6.56 -8.07
N THR A 132 -5.47 -5.29 -7.75
CA THR A 132 -6.77 -4.80 -7.28
C THR A 132 -7.83 -4.75 -8.37
N SER A 133 -7.43 -4.59 -9.64
CA SER A 133 -8.35 -4.45 -10.78
C SER A 133 -9.18 -5.69 -11.07
N CYS A 134 -8.65 -6.88 -10.75
CA CYS A 134 -9.32 -8.15 -11.04
C CYS A 134 -10.18 -8.67 -9.87
N ALA A 135 -10.27 -7.93 -8.76
CA ALA A 135 -10.83 -8.45 -7.51
C ALA A 135 -12.28 -8.94 -7.68
N LYS A 136 -13.01 -8.38 -8.66
CA LYS A 136 -14.38 -8.74 -9.03
C LYS A 136 -14.50 -9.32 -10.44
N ASP A 137 -13.39 -9.50 -11.14
CA ASP A 137 -13.37 -9.95 -12.52
C ASP A 137 -13.37 -11.49 -12.60
N MET A 138 -14.54 -12.07 -12.84
CA MET A 138 -14.73 -13.52 -12.94
C MET A 138 -14.06 -14.13 -14.18
N ALA A 139 -13.69 -13.33 -15.18
CA ALA A 139 -12.98 -13.81 -16.37
C ALA A 139 -11.49 -14.10 -16.10
N ARG A 140 -10.98 -13.67 -14.93
CA ARG A 140 -9.57 -13.83 -14.53
C ARG A 140 -9.45 -14.64 -13.23
N PRO A 141 -9.71 -15.96 -13.26
CA PRO A 141 -9.77 -16.79 -12.05
C PRO A 141 -8.41 -17.00 -11.37
N THR A 142 -7.31 -16.86 -12.09
CA THR A 142 -5.93 -17.02 -11.59
C THR A 142 -5.29 -15.73 -11.07
N CYS A 143 -6.10 -14.70 -10.86
CA CYS A 143 -5.59 -13.38 -10.53
C CYS A 143 -4.87 -13.31 -9.17
N ASN A 144 -3.84 -12.46 -9.09
CA ASN A 144 -3.15 -12.13 -7.85
C ASN A 144 -3.91 -11.07 -7.03
N GLY A 145 -5.19 -11.32 -6.77
CA GLY A 145 -6.10 -10.35 -6.16
C GLY A 145 -5.86 -10.13 -4.66
N PRO A 146 -6.28 -8.97 -4.10
CA PRO A 146 -6.05 -8.60 -2.71
C PRO A 146 -6.66 -9.62 -1.74
N LEU A 147 -5.90 -10.00 -0.72
CA LEU A 147 -6.33 -10.99 0.25
C LEU A 147 -7.48 -10.46 1.11
N PRO A 148 -8.51 -11.30 1.37
CA PRO A 148 -9.78 -10.84 1.93
C PRO A 148 -9.78 -10.61 3.45
N GLY A 149 -8.72 -11.00 4.17
CA GLY A 149 -8.66 -10.86 5.63
C GLY A 149 -7.28 -11.17 6.21
N PRO A 150 -7.15 -11.28 7.54
CA PRO A 150 -5.85 -11.45 8.20
C PRO A 150 -5.22 -12.83 8.02
N GLY A 151 -5.96 -13.84 7.55
CA GLY A 151 -5.48 -15.22 7.46
C GLY A 151 -5.72 -16.03 8.75
N PRO A 152 -4.82 -16.97 9.13
CA PRO A 152 -3.49 -17.17 8.58
C PRO A 152 -3.49 -17.90 7.23
N TYR A 153 -2.65 -17.43 6.32
CA TYR A 153 -2.41 -18.03 5.00
C TYR A 153 -1.17 -18.91 5.00
N ARG A 154 -1.12 -19.87 4.09
CA ARG A 154 0.07 -20.65 3.76
C ARG A 154 0.23 -20.72 2.26
N VAL A 155 1.47 -20.74 1.81
CA VAL A 155 1.79 -20.81 0.38
C VAL A 155 2.75 -21.94 0.06
N LYS A 156 2.71 -22.41 -1.17
CA LYS A 156 3.72 -23.26 -1.78
C LYS A 156 3.79 -22.98 -3.27
N PHE A 157 4.90 -23.35 -3.91
CA PHE A 157 4.97 -23.35 -5.36
C PHE A 157 4.67 -24.77 -5.89
N LEU A 158 3.98 -24.82 -7.02
CA LEU A 158 3.64 -26.03 -7.74
C LEU A 158 4.07 -25.84 -9.20
N ALA A 159 4.90 -26.74 -9.72
CA ALA A 159 5.30 -26.78 -11.11
C ALA A 159 4.39 -27.74 -11.87
N LEU A 160 3.81 -27.24 -12.98
CA LEU A 160 2.89 -27.98 -13.84
C LEU A 160 3.48 -28.08 -15.25
N GLU A 161 3.56 -29.29 -15.81
CA GLU A 161 3.83 -29.47 -17.24
C GLU A 161 2.49 -29.73 -17.94
N GLY A 162 1.94 -28.68 -18.56
CA GLY A 162 0.53 -28.66 -18.95
C GLY A 162 -0.40 -28.65 -17.73
N SER A 163 -1.19 -29.70 -17.55
CA SER A 163 -2.07 -29.87 -16.37
C SER A 163 -1.50 -30.82 -15.32
N GLU A 164 -0.39 -31.49 -15.60
CA GLU A 164 0.18 -32.51 -14.72
C GLU A 164 1.15 -31.89 -13.71
N PRO A 165 0.97 -32.13 -12.40
CA PRO A 165 1.88 -31.64 -11.38
C PRO A 165 3.16 -32.47 -11.36
N VAL A 166 4.30 -31.83 -11.64
CA VAL A 166 5.61 -32.49 -11.76
C VAL A 166 6.53 -32.22 -10.56
N ALA A 167 6.40 -31.06 -9.91
CA ALA A 167 7.12 -30.77 -8.67
C ALA A 167 6.37 -29.80 -7.74
N GLU A 168 6.64 -29.90 -6.44
CA GLU A 168 6.10 -29.00 -5.42
C GLU A 168 7.13 -28.62 -4.36
N THR A 169 6.92 -27.51 -3.67
CA THR A 169 7.74 -27.08 -2.53
C THR A 169 7.09 -27.47 -1.20
N TYR A 170 7.81 -27.33 -0.10
CA TYR A 170 7.16 -27.32 1.22
C TYR A 170 6.20 -26.14 1.34
N TRP A 171 5.21 -26.28 2.24
CA TRP A 171 4.36 -25.17 2.65
C TRP A 171 5.15 -24.19 3.52
N SER A 172 4.89 -22.89 3.32
CA SER A 172 5.42 -21.82 4.17
C SER A 172 4.98 -21.95 5.62
N ASP A 173 5.63 -21.19 6.49
CA ASP A 173 5.04 -20.87 7.80
C ASP A 173 3.73 -20.10 7.63
N ALA A 174 2.93 -20.08 8.70
CA ALA A 174 1.66 -19.37 8.72
C ALA A 174 1.90 -17.85 8.59
N ILE A 175 1.27 -17.23 7.60
CA ILE A 175 1.38 -15.80 7.31
C ILE A 175 0.10 -15.10 7.76
N THR A 176 0.21 -14.29 8.81
CA THR A 176 -0.89 -13.44 9.31
C THR A 176 -0.67 -12.00 8.86
N LEU A 177 -1.65 -11.43 8.17
CA LEU A 177 -1.64 -10.05 7.68
C LEU A 177 -1.94 -9.06 8.81
N LYS A 178 -1.75 -7.78 8.52
CA LYS A 178 -2.10 -6.71 9.48
C LYS A 178 -3.61 -6.55 9.54
N THR A 179 -4.14 -6.35 10.74
CA THR A 179 -5.55 -5.97 10.92
C THR A 179 -5.65 -4.46 11.01
N ALA A 180 -6.56 -3.85 10.26
CA ALA A 180 -6.88 -2.44 10.44
C ALA A 180 -7.48 -2.22 11.84
N GLN A 181 -6.95 -1.26 12.59
CA GLN A 181 -7.60 -0.81 13.81
C GLN A 181 -8.83 0.01 13.45
N GLN A 182 -9.92 -0.14 14.20
CA GLN A 182 -11.07 0.73 14.00
C GLN A 182 -10.67 2.17 14.33
N PRO A 183 -11.09 3.18 13.55
CA PRO A 183 -10.76 4.57 13.87
C PRO A 183 -11.16 4.98 15.29
N SER A 184 -12.24 4.40 15.83
CA SER A 184 -12.73 4.58 17.21
C SER A 184 -11.82 3.98 18.28
N SER A 185 -10.94 3.03 17.92
CA SER A 185 -9.96 2.43 18.83
C SER A 185 -8.58 3.06 18.69
N ILE A 186 -8.40 4.04 17.82
CA ILE A 186 -7.18 4.86 17.78
C ILE A 186 -7.27 5.79 18.99
N PRO A 187 -6.40 5.64 20.00
CA PRO A 187 -6.39 6.59 21.11
C PRO A 187 -6.16 8.00 20.53
N THR A 188 -7.10 8.91 20.77
CA THR A 188 -7.03 10.32 20.38
C THR A 188 -5.94 11.10 21.13
N THR A 189 -5.04 10.40 21.84
CA THR A 189 -3.96 10.96 22.64
C THR A 189 -2.92 11.74 21.82
N GLY A 190 -3.02 11.72 20.48
CA GLY A 190 -2.21 12.53 19.57
C GLY A 190 -2.69 13.96 19.31
N SER A 191 -3.91 14.36 19.73
CA SER A 191 -4.34 15.77 19.65
C SER A 191 -3.99 16.59 20.89
N ARG A 192 -3.25 16.00 21.85
CA ARG A 192 -2.67 16.77 22.93
C ARG A 192 -1.46 17.50 22.37
N HIS A 193 -1.65 18.78 22.10
CA HIS A 193 -0.60 19.68 21.64
C HIS A 193 0.58 19.49 22.58
N GLY A 194 1.70 18.96 22.06
CA GLY A 194 2.87 18.68 22.89
C GLY A 194 3.27 19.96 23.63
N PRO A 195 3.82 19.87 24.86
CA PRO A 195 4.24 21.05 25.63
C PRO A 195 5.11 22.02 24.81
N GLY A 196 5.91 21.48 23.87
CA GLY A 196 6.70 22.27 22.93
C GLY A 196 5.88 23.07 21.92
N MET A 197 4.75 22.56 21.44
CA MET A 197 3.86 23.30 20.53
C MET A 197 3.16 24.45 21.24
N ILE A 198 2.71 24.23 22.48
CA ILE A 198 2.14 25.30 23.32
C ILE A 198 3.21 26.35 23.65
N ALA A 199 4.42 25.92 24.02
CA ALA A 199 5.53 26.84 24.28
C ALA A 199 5.89 27.66 23.04
N LEU A 200 5.99 27.04 21.87
CA LEU A 200 6.29 27.74 20.61
C LEU A 200 5.20 28.73 20.24
N THR A 201 3.91 28.36 20.27
CA THR A 201 2.83 29.30 19.95
C THR A 201 2.78 30.47 20.94
N THR A 202 3.05 30.21 22.22
CA THR A 202 3.11 31.26 23.25
C THR A 202 4.28 32.22 22.99
N ILE A 203 5.48 31.70 22.71
CA ILE A 203 6.67 32.51 22.41
C ILE A 203 6.45 33.33 21.14
N LEU A 204 5.99 32.71 20.04
CA LEU A 204 5.71 33.41 18.80
C LEU A 204 4.65 34.49 18.97
N SER A 205 3.58 34.23 19.75
CA SER A 205 2.53 35.20 20.04
C SER A 205 3.06 36.41 20.82
N ILE A 206 3.89 36.17 21.85
CA ILE A 206 4.51 37.24 22.65
C ILE A 206 5.46 38.08 21.77
N LEU A 207 6.35 37.43 21.01
CA LEU A 207 7.28 38.11 20.13
C LEU A 207 6.55 38.96 19.08
N PHE A 208 5.47 38.42 18.50
CA PHE A 208 4.65 39.15 17.54
C PHE A 208 3.98 40.37 18.18
N ALA A 209 3.42 40.24 19.39
CA ALA A 209 2.82 41.35 20.11
C ALA A 209 3.85 42.46 20.42
N ILE A 210 5.07 42.10 20.82
CA ILE A 210 6.16 43.05 21.07
C ILE A 210 6.55 43.78 19.78
N LEU A 211 6.71 43.05 18.67
CA LEU A 211 7.03 43.64 17.37
C LEU A 211 5.92 44.60 16.90
N LEU A 212 4.65 44.23 17.09
CA LEU A 212 3.52 45.08 16.74
C LEU A 212 3.47 46.35 17.59
N ALA A 213 3.68 46.23 18.90
CA ALA A 213 3.73 47.38 19.80
C ALA A 213 4.89 48.32 19.45
N GLY A 214 6.07 47.78 19.13
CA GLY A 214 7.22 48.54 18.66
C GLY A 214 6.93 49.28 17.35
N LEU A 215 6.30 48.61 16.39
CA LEU A 215 5.87 49.23 15.12
C LEU A 215 4.90 50.39 15.36
N VAL A 216 3.88 50.18 16.20
CA VAL A 216 2.90 51.22 16.55
C VAL A 216 3.58 52.41 17.23
N ALA A 217 4.46 52.15 18.19
CA ALA A 217 5.23 53.20 18.85
C ALA A 217 6.06 53.99 17.84
N MET A 218 6.81 53.31 16.96
CA MET A 218 7.59 53.97 15.91
C MET A 218 6.72 54.82 14.99
N LEU A 219 5.54 54.35 14.57
CA LEU A 219 4.62 55.12 13.74
C LEU A 219 4.07 56.37 14.46
N VAL A 220 3.76 56.25 15.76
CA VAL A 220 3.25 57.37 16.57
C VAL A 220 4.36 58.40 16.82
N PHE A 221 5.56 57.97 17.23
CA PHE A 221 6.68 58.87 17.51
C PHE A 221 7.23 59.51 16.22
N TRP A 222 7.37 58.75 15.13
CA TRP A 222 7.76 59.29 13.83
C TRP A 222 6.70 60.24 13.25
N GLY A 223 5.41 59.89 13.37
CA GLY A 223 4.31 60.76 12.95
C GLY A 223 4.23 62.06 13.77
N SER A 224 4.62 61.99 15.05
CA SER A 224 4.69 63.17 15.92
C SER A 224 5.89 64.07 15.59
N ASP A 225 7.04 63.52 15.20
CA ASP A 225 8.19 64.31 14.74
C ASP A 225 7.96 64.90 13.34
N ALA A 226 7.22 64.22 12.47
CA ALA A 226 6.83 64.73 11.15
C ALA A 226 5.76 65.84 11.23
N CYS A 227 4.94 65.88 12.29
CA CYS A 227 3.95 66.94 12.54
C CYS A 227 4.36 67.93 13.65
N GLY A 228 5.53 67.75 14.28
CA GLY A 228 5.99 68.51 15.45
C GLY A 228 6.98 69.63 15.13
N GLY A 229 7.07 70.04 13.86
CA GLY A 229 7.90 71.15 13.43
C GLY A 229 7.20 72.50 13.57
N SER A 230 7.57 73.24 14.63
CA SER A 230 7.42 74.68 14.87
C SER A 230 6.22 75.21 15.69
N SER A 231 6.57 75.61 16.91
CA SER A 231 6.49 76.99 17.43
C SER A 231 5.72 77.17 18.75
N THR A 232 6.53 77.52 19.74
CA THR A 232 6.28 77.95 21.10
C THR A 232 5.38 79.19 21.21
N PHE A 233 4.35 79.07 22.04
CA PHE A 233 3.77 80.07 22.94
C PHE A 233 3.87 81.56 22.54
N THR A 234 2.76 82.14 22.10
CA THR A 234 2.47 83.56 22.35
C THR A 234 1.00 83.74 22.70
N LYS A 235 0.78 84.36 23.86
CA LYS A 235 -0.50 84.80 24.44
C LYS A 235 -1.36 85.53 23.40
N PRO A 236 -2.65 85.19 23.17
CA PRO A 236 -3.52 86.05 22.39
C PRO A 236 -3.89 87.27 23.25
N GLU A 237 -3.41 88.42 22.81
CA GLU A 237 -3.80 89.74 23.27
C GLU A 237 -5.31 89.96 23.04
N ALA A 238 -6.00 90.53 24.02
CA ALA A 238 -7.42 90.81 23.95
C ALA A 238 -7.70 91.86 22.86
N VAL A 239 -8.30 91.43 21.75
CA VAL A 239 -8.76 92.33 20.69
C VAL A 239 -10.01 93.07 21.19
N SER A 240 -9.88 94.38 21.41
CA SER A 240 -11.02 95.25 21.71
C SER A 240 -11.91 95.38 20.48
N VAL A 241 -13.14 94.90 20.55
CA VAL A 241 -14.14 95.10 19.49
C VAL A 241 -14.65 96.54 19.55
N ARG A 242 -14.34 97.34 18.53
CA ARG A 242 -14.78 98.73 18.38
C ARG A 242 -16.27 98.77 18.01
N ARG A 243 -17.12 99.26 18.92
CA ARG A 243 -18.56 99.50 18.69
C ARG A 243 -18.73 100.59 17.63
N TYR A 244 -19.46 100.29 16.55
CA TYR A 244 -19.93 101.29 15.60
C TYR A 244 -21.26 101.87 16.09
N ASN A 245 -21.33 103.20 16.21
CA ASN A 245 -22.57 103.94 16.43
C ASN A 245 -23.16 104.34 15.08
N THR A 246 -24.42 104.00 14.84
CA THR A 246 -25.23 104.42 13.71
C THR A 246 -25.65 105.89 13.88
N HIS A 247 -25.30 106.74 12.93
CA HIS A 247 -25.83 108.10 12.85
C HIS A 247 -27.15 108.07 12.07
N HIS A 248 -28.24 108.48 12.73
CA HIS A 248 -29.49 108.87 12.07
C HIS A 248 -29.42 110.33 11.65
N VAL A 249 -29.79 110.66 10.41
CA VAL A 249 -30.21 112.02 10.04
C VAL A 249 -31.47 111.94 9.17
N TYR A 250 -32.35 112.90 9.45
CA TYR A 250 -33.78 113.00 9.23
C TYR A 250 -34.25 113.30 7.78
N ASP A 251 -35.55 113.09 7.61
CA ASP A 251 -36.43 113.37 6.46
C ASP A 251 -36.62 114.85 6.07
N GLN A 252 -36.94 115.01 4.75
CA GLN A 252 -37.90 115.95 4.11
C GLN A 252 -37.55 117.45 3.94
N PRO A 253 -38.22 118.21 3.02
CA PRO A 253 -39.42 117.91 2.22
C PRO A 253 -39.34 118.24 0.71
N ALA A 254 -40.46 117.97 0.00
CA ALA A 254 -40.68 118.16 -1.43
C ALA A 254 -41.30 119.52 -1.81
N ALA A 255 -41.28 119.79 -3.13
CA ALA A 255 -42.05 120.74 -3.95
C ALA A 255 -41.56 122.19 -4.08
N ARG A 256 -41.32 122.65 -5.32
CA ARG A 256 -42.33 123.27 -6.22
C ARG A 256 -41.70 123.62 -7.58
N LEU A 257 -42.48 123.42 -8.64
CA LEU A 257 -43.05 124.55 -9.39
C LEU A 257 -44.52 124.63 -8.96
#